data_AF-A0A7S0MJN3-F1
#
_entry.id   AF-A0A7S0MJN3-F1
#
_cell.length_a   1.000
_cell.length_b   1.000
_cell.length_c   1.000
_cell.angle_alpha   90.00
_cell.angle_beta   90.00
_cell.angle_gamma   90.00
#
_symmetry.space_group_name_H-M   'P 1'
#
loop_
_entity.id
_entity.type
_entity.pdbx_description
1 polymer ?
#
loop_
_entity_poly.entity_id
_entity_poly.type
_entity_poly.pdbx_seq_one_letter_code
_entity_poly.pdbx_strand_id
1 'polypeptide(L)'
;RRNADLVRSLGADEVLDYEDVDFWDGLERPALGQGRTGFSVILDCVGGDDYWQKGQELLVEGGVYVTLVGPQRYGGESNVSVGSALNAQLQSGLRKGLGMLGAGKKYAVLTPSMTRSEDLSTVADLLAEKKIRVVLDKVFSMYDVVDAHEHLESHRAVGKCVLQVRKGEPPSLAEEEEGEDPDEDDRGVDLRDLVLDKATMRLVRRSAMSPDAGGG
;
A
#
# COMPACT_ATOMS: atom_id res chain seq x y z
N ARG A 1 0.25 -19.50 -8.97
CA ARG A 1 -0.38 -18.22 -8.59
C ARG A 1 -0.47 -18.08 -7.07
N ARG A 2 0.47 -17.38 -6.44
CA ARG A 2 0.66 -17.34 -4.97
C ARG A 2 -0.46 -16.65 -4.19
N ASN A 3 -1.05 -15.59 -4.76
CA ASN A 3 -2.04 -14.74 -4.08
C ASN A 3 -3.45 -14.84 -4.70
N ALA A 4 -3.68 -15.78 -5.62
CA ALA A 4 -4.92 -15.81 -6.40
C ALA A 4 -6.17 -16.06 -5.55
N ASP A 5 -6.09 -16.98 -4.60
CA ASP A 5 -7.23 -17.30 -3.73
C ASP A 5 -7.55 -16.15 -2.77
N LEU A 6 -6.50 -15.45 -2.29
CA LEU A 6 -6.68 -14.27 -1.48
C LEU A 6 -7.43 -13.18 -2.26
N VAL A 7 -6.98 -12.80 -3.46
CA VAL A 7 -7.63 -11.71 -4.20
C VAL A 7 -9.04 -12.09 -4.66
N ARG A 8 -9.32 -13.36 -4.97
CA ARG A 8 -10.69 -13.84 -5.19
C ARG A 8 -11.56 -13.68 -3.95
N SER A 9 -11.03 -14.00 -2.76
CA SER A 9 -11.72 -13.77 -1.49
C SER A 9 -11.97 -12.28 -1.17
N LEU A 10 -11.35 -11.37 -1.91
CA LEU A 10 -11.57 -9.92 -1.84
C LEU A 10 -12.55 -9.42 -2.93
N GLY A 11 -13.10 -10.32 -3.73
CA GLY A 11 -14.11 -10.00 -4.75
C GLY A 11 -13.59 -9.88 -6.18
N ALA A 12 -12.36 -10.32 -6.46
CA ALA A 12 -11.88 -10.41 -7.85
C ALA A 12 -12.56 -11.58 -8.59
N ASP A 13 -13.29 -11.29 -9.66
CA ASP A 13 -13.89 -12.33 -10.54
C ASP A 13 -12.82 -13.04 -11.37
N GLU A 14 -11.85 -12.28 -11.90
CA GLU A 14 -10.76 -12.77 -12.73
C GLU A 14 -9.40 -12.40 -12.11
N VAL A 15 -8.44 -13.33 -12.17
CA VAL A 15 -7.09 -13.13 -11.62
C VAL A 15 -6.05 -13.61 -12.62
N LEU A 16 -5.18 -12.70 -13.03
CA LEU A 16 -4.08 -12.95 -13.95
C LEU A 16 -2.76 -13.01 -13.18
N ASP A 17 -1.85 -13.87 -13.62
CA ASP A 17 -0.52 -13.99 -13.05
C ASP A 17 0.44 -13.09 -13.84
N TYR A 18 1.00 -12.06 -13.20
CA TYR A 18 1.87 -11.10 -13.88
C TYR A 18 3.25 -11.69 -14.23
N GLU A 19 3.60 -12.86 -13.68
CA GLU A 19 4.81 -13.59 -14.07
C GLU A 19 4.68 -14.23 -15.46
N ASP A 20 3.45 -14.33 -15.98
CA ASP A 20 3.18 -14.70 -17.36
C ASP A 20 3.45 -13.48 -18.27
N VAL A 21 4.38 -13.62 -19.21
CA VAL A 21 4.81 -12.51 -20.09
C VAL A 21 3.69 -11.93 -20.94
N ASP A 22 2.63 -12.73 -21.18
CA ASP A 22 1.50 -12.36 -22.02
C ASP A 22 0.21 -12.18 -21.20
N PHE A 23 0.32 -11.94 -19.89
CA PHE A 23 -0.87 -11.83 -19.01
C PHE A 23 -1.86 -10.77 -19.48
N TRP A 24 -1.39 -9.70 -20.14
CA TRP A 24 -2.24 -8.68 -20.75
C TRP A 24 -3.12 -9.21 -21.89
N ASP A 25 -2.60 -10.16 -22.67
CA ASP A 25 -3.29 -10.71 -23.85
C ASP A 25 -4.35 -11.75 -23.44
N GLY A 26 -4.17 -12.36 -22.27
CA GLY A 26 -5.15 -13.27 -21.66
C GLY A 26 -6.34 -12.57 -20.98
N LEU A 27 -6.35 -11.24 -20.91
CA LEU A 27 -7.40 -10.48 -20.21
C LEU A 27 -8.65 -10.33 -21.07
N GLU A 28 -9.75 -10.93 -20.64
CA GLU A 28 -11.04 -10.72 -21.29
C GLU A 28 -11.54 -9.29 -21.05
N ARG A 29 -12.00 -8.63 -22.12
CA ARG A 29 -12.56 -7.27 -22.02
C ARG A 29 -14.05 -7.37 -21.69
N PRO A 30 -14.50 -6.93 -20.51
CA PRO A 30 -15.89 -7.07 -20.13
C PRO A 30 -16.79 -6.23 -21.04
N ALA A 31 -17.95 -6.79 -21.41
CA ALA A 31 -18.97 -6.08 -22.14
C ALA A 31 -19.78 -5.19 -21.18
N LEU A 32 -19.71 -3.87 -21.38
CA LEU A 32 -20.37 -2.87 -20.50
C LEU A 32 -21.72 -2.38 -21.05
N GLY A 33 -22.29 -3.10 -22.02
CA GLY A 33 -23.50 -2.69 -22.74
C GLY A 33 -23.24 -1.60 -23.80
N GLN A 34 -24.23 -1.32 -24.64
CA GLN A 34 -24.16 -0.32 -25.72
C GLN A 34 -22.98 -0.51 -26.69
N GLY A 35 -22.55 -1.75 -26.90
CA GLY A 35 -21.42 -2.10 -27.78
C GLY A 35 -20.04 -1.72 -27.22
N ARG A 36 -19.92 -1.37 -25.94
CA ARG A 36 -18.63 -1.04 -25.30
C ARG A 36 -18.01 -2.28 -24.68
N THR A 37 -16.71 -2.47 -24.92
CA THR A 37 -15.91 -3.56 -24.36
C THR A 37 -14.63 -3.02 -23.74
N GLY A 38 -14.36 -3.36 -22.48
CA GLY A 38 -13.18 -2.92 -21.73
C GLY A 38 -13.52 -2.37 -20.36
N PHE A 39 -12.56 -1.73 -19.71
CA PHE A 39 -12.69 -1.26 -18.32
C PHE A 39 -13.07 0.22 -18.25
N SER A 40 -13.98 0.56 -17.36
CA SER A 40 -14.33 1.96 -17.05
C SER A 40 -13.26 2.65 -16.21
N VAL A 41 -12.61 1.88 -15.33
CA VAL A 41 -11.57 2.33 -14.41
C VAL A 41 -10.47 1.27 -14.39
N ILE A 42 -9.21 1.72 -14.44
CA ILE A 42 -8.05 0.89 -14.11
C ILE A 42 -7.34 1.56 -12.94
N LEU A 43 -7.11 0.78 -11.87
CA LEU A 43 -6.34 1.20 -10.70
C LEU A 43 -4.97 0.52 -10.72
N ASP A 44 -3.92 1.31 -10.79
CA ASP A 44 -2.55 0.86 -10.95
C ASP A 44 -1.69 1.13 -9.71
N CYS A 45 -1.12 0.05 -9.17
CA CYS A 45 -0.23 0.08 -8.01
C CYS A 45 1.23 -0.29 -8.37
N VAL A 46 1.54 -0.51 -9.65
CA VAL A 46 2.88 -0.89 -10.13
C VAL A 46 3.58 0.29 -10.78
N GLY A 47 2.86 1.04 -11.61
CA GLY A 47 3.41 2.18 -12.36
C GLY A 47 4.35 1.77 -13.51
N GLY A 48 4.87 2.80 -14.18
CA GLY A 48 5.66 2.65 -15.39
C GLY A 48 4.91 3.04 -16.66
N ASP A 49 5.66 3.45 -17.68
CA ASP A 49 5.08 3.84 -18.97
C ASP A 49 4.51 2.63 -19.72
N ASP A 50 5.11 1.45 -19.59
CA ASP A 50 4.62 0.21 -20.20
C ASP A 50 3.24 -0.21 -19.68
N TYR A 51 3.00 -0.06 -18.37
CA TYR A 51 1.68 -0.32 -17.76
C TYR A 51 0.63 0.70 -18.23
N TRP A 52 1.01 1.96 -18.40
CA TRP A 52 0.13 2.97 -18.99
C TRP A 52 -0.17 2.69 -20.48
N GLN A 53 0.84 2.32 -21.26
CA GLN A 53 0.69 2.00 -22.69
C GLN A 53 -0.30 0.84 -22.88
N LYS A 54 -0.12 -0.27 -22.15
CA LYS A 54 -1.05 -1.41 -22.21
C LYS A 54 -2.41 -1.08 -21.59
N GLY A 55 -2.42 -0.47 -20.40
CA GLY A 55 -3.65 -0.19 -19.66
C GLY A 55 -4.61 0.75 -20.39
N GLN A 56 -4.11 1.80 -21.05
CA GLN A 56 -5.00 2.75 -21.74
C GLN A 56 -5.75 2.13 -22.93
N GLU A 57 -5.19 1.11 -23.57
CA GLU A 57 -5.83 0.36 -24.65
C GLU A 57 -7.01 -0.49 -24.15
N LEU A 58 -6.99 -0.87 -22.88
CA LEU A 58 -8.02 -1.66 -22.22
C LEU A 58 -9.20 -0.80 -21.73
N LEU A 59 -9.04 0.52 -21.68
CA LEU A 59 -10.08 1.44 -21.26
C LEU A 59 -11.13 1.66 -22.34
N VAL A 60 -12.40 1.67 -21.93
CA VAL A 60 -13.49 2.17 -22.77
C VAL A 60 -13.33 3.66 -23.05
N GLU A 61 -14.07 4.16 -24.04
CA GLU A 61 -14.15 5.61 -24.27
C GLU A 61 -14.71 6.33 -23.04
N GLY A 62 -14.06 7.45 -22.67
CA GLY A 62 -14.33 8.19 -21.43
C GLY A 62 -13.86 7.55 -20.12
N GLY A 63 -13.28 6.34 -20.15
CA GLY A 63 -12.70 5.65 -18.99
C GLY A 63 -11.45 6.34 -18.43
N VAL A 64 -11.03 5.93 -17.23
CA VAL A 64 -9.91 6.56 -16.50
C VAL A 64 -8.90 5.55 -15.98
N TYR A 65 -7.62 5.88 -16.16
CA TYR A 65 -6.49 5.20 -15.53
C TYR A 65 -6.05 5.99 -14.30
N VAL A 66 -6.05 5.37 -13.13
CA VAL A 66 -5.65 5.97 -11.85
C VAL A 66 -4.43 5.21 -11.35
N THR A 67 -3.31 5.89 -11.13
CA THR A 67 -2.08 5.26 -10.60
C THR A 67 -1.66 5.85 -9.26
N LEU A 68 -1.17 5.00 -8.36
CA LEU A 68 -0.57 5.39 -7.08
C LEU A 68 0.94 5.65 -7.20
N VAL A 69 1.56 5.23 -8.29
CA VAL A 69 3.02 5.26 -8.49
C VAL A 69 3.41 6.30 -9.54
N GLY A 70 2.66 6.40 -10.64
CA GLY A 70 2.97 7.30 -11.74
C GLY A 70 3.84 6.66 -12.84
N PRO A 71 4.44 7.48 -13.72
CA PRO A 71 5.10 7.02 -14.95
C PRO A 71 6.44 6.32 -14.73
N GLN A 72 7.03 6.40 -13.54
CA GLN A 72 8.25 5.68 -13.20
C GLN A 72 7.98 4.76 -12.03
N ARG A 73 8.42 3.50 -12.14
CA ARG A 73 8.34 2.55 -11.03
C ARG A 73 9.28 3.00 -9.93
N TYR A 74 8.75 3.27 -8.75
CA TYR A 74 9.56 3.48 -7.56
C TYR A 74 9.96 2.11 -6.99
N GLY A 75 11.05 1.55 -7.50
CA GLY A 75 11.77 0.48 -6.80
C GLY A 75 12.63 1.12 -5.72
N GLY A 76 12.50 0.67 -4.47
CA GLY A 76 13.15 1.23 -3.27
C GLY A 76 14.69 1.22 -3.24
N GLU A 77 15.36 1.12 -4.39
CA GLU A 77 16.81 0.99 -4.51
C GLU A 77 17.45 2.00 -5.48
N SER A 78 16.67 2.78 -6.23
CA SER A 78 17.24 3.76 -7.17
C SER A 78 17.23 5.18 -6.60
N ASN A 79 18.39 5.86 -6.64
CA ASN A 79 18.47 7.30 -6.44
C ASN A 79 17.57 8.02 -7.47
N VAL A 80 16.41 8.50 -7.01
CA VAL A 80 15.52 9.33 -7.82
C VAL A 80 16.23 10.66 -8.06
N SER A 81 16.79 10.83 -9.26
CA SER A 81 17.39 12.10 -9.64
C SER A 81 16.30 13.17 -9.81
N VAL A 82 16.63 14.42 -9.54
CA VAL A 82 15.73 15.57 -9.79
C VAL A 82 15.24 15.58 -11.25
N GLY A 83 16.10 15.20 -12.20
CA GLY A 83 15.74 15.07 -13.61
C GLY A 83 14.70 13.98 -13.87
N SER A 84 14.84 12.81 -13.22
CA SER A 84 13.86 11.72 -13.33
C SER A 84 12.49 12.11 -12.74
N ALA A 85 12.47 12.81 -11.60
CA ALA A 85 11.24 13.32 -11.00
C ALA A 85 10.57 14.39 -11.87
N LEU A 86 11.34 15.34 -12.43
CA LEU A 86 10.81 16.36 -13.33
C LEU A 86 10.21 15.75 -14.60
N ASN A 87 10.90 14.77 -15.20
CA ASN A 87 10.39 14.05 -16.36
C ASN A 87 9.08 13.30 -16.04
N ALA A 88 9.00 12.64 -14.88
CA ALA A 88 7.77 11.99 -14.42
C ALA A 88 6.61 13.00 -14.24
N GLN A 89 6.90 14.18 -13.70
CA GLN A 89 5.91 15.26 -13.55
C GLN A 89 5.41 15.76 -14.92
N LEU A 90 6.32 16.00 -15.86
CA LEU A 90 5.99 16.46 -17.22
C LEU A 90 5.13 15.44 -17.97
N GLN A 91 5.54 14.16 -17.94
CA GLN A 91 4.77 13.08 -18.59
C GLN A 91 3.37 12.96 -17.98
N SER A 92 3.26 12.99 -16.66
CA SER A 92 1.97 12.95 -15.97
C SER A 92 1.09 14.15 -16.32
N GLY A 93 1.68 15.35 -16.40
CA GLY A 93 0.99 16.58 -16.79
C GLY A 93 0.49 16.52 -18.24
N LEU A 94 1.32 16.05 -19.18
CA LEU A 94 0.94 15.88 -20.57
C LEU A 94 -0.20 14.88 -20.74
N ARG A 95 -0.11 13.70 -20.09
CA ARG A 95 -1.18 12.68 -20.12
C ARG A 95 -2.50 13.22 -19.56
N LYS A 96 -2.45 13.92 -18.41
CA LYS A 96 -3.61 14.60 -17.82
C LYS A 96 -4.22 15.60 -18.79
N GLY A 97 -3.39 16.46 -19.40
CA GLY A 97 -3.83 17.49 -20.34
C GLY A 97 -4.48 16.91 -21.59
N LEU A 98 -3.86 15.91 -22.22
CA LEU A 98 -4.42 15.22 -23.39
C LEU A 98 -5.77 14.56 -23.05
N GLY A 99 -5.86 13.89 -21.91
CA GLY A 99 -7.10 13.26 -21.44
C GLY A 99 -8.22 14.26 -21.16
N MET A 100 -7.90 15.43 -20.58
CA MET A 100 -8.88 16.50 -20.33
C MET A 100 -9.39 17.14 -21.63
N LEU A 101 -8.53 17.26 -22.65
CA LEU A 101 -8.89 17.82 -23.95
C LEU A 101 -9.59 16.82 -24.88
N GLY A 102 -9.80 15.57 -24.44
CA GLY A 102 -10.39 14.52 -25.27
C GLY A 102 -9.46 14.00 -26.37
N ALA A 103 -8.17 14.38 -26.34
CA ALA A 103 -7.14 13.94 -27.26
C ALA A 103 -6.40 12.67 -26.77
N GLY A 104 -6.90 12.04 -25.71
CA GLY A 104 -6.35 10.82 -25.11
C GLY A 104 -7.25 10.25 -24.02
N LYS A 105 -6.85 9.14 -23.40
CA LYS A 105 -7.56 8.56 -22.25
C LYS A 105 -7.34 9.39 -21.00
N LYS A 106 -8.31 9.40 -20.09
CA LYS A 106 -8.17 10.12 -18.82
C LYS A 106 -7.10 9.44 -17.96
N TYR A 107 -6.23 10.25 -17.38
CA TYR A 107 -5.12 9.79 -16.55
C TYR A 107 -5.10 10.58 -15.25
N ALA A 108 -5.01 9.88 -14.12
CA ALA A 108 -4.92 10.47 -12.80
C ALA A 108 -3.77 9.82 -12.02
N VAL A 109 -3.09 10.63 -11.21
CA VAL A 109 -2.08 10.16 -10.26
C VAL A 109 -2.60 10.55 -8.90
N LEU A 110 -2.85 9.55 -8.04
CA LEU A 110 -3.29 9.78 -6.67
C LEU A 110 -2.06 9.91 -5.80
N THR A 111 -1.80 11.13 -5.33
CA THR A 111 -0.67 11.42 -4.44
C THR A 111 -1.17 11.58 -3.01
N PRO A 112 -0.35 11.28 -1.98
CA PRO A 112 -0.75 11.46 -0.59
C PRO A 112 -1.20 12.89 -0.25
N SER A 113 -0.68 13.89 -0.97
CA SER A 113 -1.09 15.29 -0.84
C SER A 113 -2.52 15.60 -1.31
N MET A 114 -3.16 14.67 -2.02
CA MET A 114 -4.55 14.81 -2.47
C MET A 114 -5.54 14.17 -1.48
N THR A 115 -5.08 13.32 -0.57
CA THR A 115 -5.92 12.70 0.46
C THR A 115 -6.33 13.76 1.48
N ARG A 116 -7.63 13.88 1.70
CA ARG A 116 -8.21 14.83 2.66
C ARG A 116 -8.68 14.10 3.92
N SER A 117 -8.89 14.85 4.99
CA SER A 117 -9.43 14.30 6.23
C SER A 117 -10.81 13.66 6.02
N GLU A 118 -11.63 14.19 5.10
CA GLU A 118 -12.94 13.61 4.77
C GLU A 118 -12.84 12.26 4.04
N ASP A 119 -11.73 11.98 3.35
CA ASP A 119 -11.51 10.67 2.75
C ASP A 119 -11.27 9.62 3.84
N LEU A 120 -10.54 9.98 4.91
CA LEU A 120 -10.29 9.08 6.04
C LEU A 120 -11.56 8.76 6.81
N SER A 121 -12.47 9.72 7.00
CA SER A 121 -13.77 9.45 7.62
C SER A 121 -14.59 8.50 6.75
N THR A 122 -14.58 8.70 5.43
CA THR A 122 -15.26 7.78 4.50
C THR A 122 -14.69 6.35 4.59
N VAL A 123 -13.37 6.20 4.67
CA VAL A 123 -12.75 4.88 4.86
C VAL A 123 -13.14 4.26 6.22
N ALA A 124 -13.18 5.06 7.28
CA ALA A 124 -13.60 4.60 8.61
C ALA A 124 -15.06 4.12 8.60
N ASP A 125 -15.96 4.84 7.94
CA ASP A 125 -17.36 4.45 7.79
C ASP A 125 -17.49 3.12 7.02
N LEU A 126 -16.75 2.95 5.92
CA LEU A 126 -16.74 1.71 5.15
C LEU A 126 -16.20 0.51 5.95
N LEU A 127 -15.22 0.74 6.83
CA LEU A 127 -14.72 -0.28 7.77
C LEU A 127 -15.77 -0.63 8.82
N ALA A 128 -16.40 0.37 9.43
CA ALA A 128 -17.45 0.19 10.44
C ALA A 128 -18.66 -0.56 9.87
N GLU A 129 -19.03 -0.26 8.62
CA GLU A 129 -20.09 -0.97 7.88
C GLU A 129 -19.66 -2.33 7.33
N LYS A 130 -18.42 -2.78 7.59
CA LYS A 130 -17.82 -4.03 7.08
C LYS A 130 -17.87 -4.17 5.55
N LYS A 131 -17.94 -3.05 4.82
CA LYS A 131 -17.90 -3.02 3.35
C LYS A 131 -16.50 -3.19 2.80
N ILE A 132 -15.49 -2.81 3.60
CA ILE A 132 -14.08 -3.10 3.34
C ILE A 132 -13.48 -3.76 4.57
N ARG A 133 -12.41 -4.54 4.36
CA ARG A 133 -11.63 -5.15 5.45
C ARG A 133 -10.14 -4.96 5.20
N VAL A 134 -9.37 -4.85 6.28
CA VAL A 134 -7.92 -4.82 6.20
C VAL A 134 -7.40 -6.26 6.18
N VAL A 135 -6.67 -6.62 5.13
CA VAL A 135 -5.93 -7.89 5.10
C VAL A 135 -4.64 -7.70 5.88
N LEU A 136 -4.59 -8.28 7.08
CA LEU A 136 -3.39 -8.31 7.91
C LEU A 136 -2.49 -9.47 7.50
N ASP A 137 -1.19 -9.19 7.45
CA ASP A 137 -0.16 -10.21 7.26
C ASP A 137 0.32 -10.73 8.62
N LYS A 138 0.94 -9.83 9.39
CA LYS A 138 1.44 -10.09 10.73
C LYS A 138 1.32 -8.84 11.60
N VAL A 139 1.06 -9.08 12.88
CA VAL A 139 1.16 -8.07 13.93
C VAL A 139 2.43 -8.38 14.73
N PHE A 140 3.35 -7.42 14.74
CA PHE A 140 4.59 -7.48 15.51
C PHE A 140 4.46 -6.57 16.72
N SER A 141 5.10 -6.93 17.83
CA SER A 141 5.32 -5.94 18.89
C SER A 141 6.24 -4.83 18.37
N MET A 142 6.08 -3.61 18.87
CA MET A 142 7.05 -2.53 18.63
C MET A 142 8.48 -2.94 19.02
N TYR A 143 8.65 -3.88 19.96
CA TYR A 143 9.96 -4.40 20.35
C TYR A 143 10.58 -5.37 19.33
N ASP A 144 9.78 -5.90 18.40
CA ASP A 144 10.19 -6.84 17.34
C ASP A 144 10.33 -6.12 15.99
N VAL A 145 10.63 -4.82 16.00
CA VAL A 145 10.70 -3.99 14.79
C VAL A 145 11.74 -4.49 13.79
N VAL A 146 12.83 -5.10 14.25
CA VAL A 146 13.84 -5.69 13.36
C VAL A 146 13.26 -6.88 12.61
N ASP A 147 12.62 -7.82 13.31
CA ASP A 147 11.95 -8.97 12.70
C ASP A 147 10.84 -8.52 11.73
N ALA A 148 10.13 -7.44 12.06
CA ALA A 148 9.13 -6.84 11.18
C ALA A 148 9.75 -6.30 9.88
N HIS A 149 10.90 -5.63 9.97
CA HIS A 149 11.64 -5.16 8.80
C HIS A 149 12.18 -6.32 7.95
N GLU A 150 12.81 -7.32 8.56
CA GLU A 150 13.30 -8.51 7.85
C GLU A 150 12.16 -9.23 7.11
N HIS A 151 10.98 -9.31 7.72
CA HIS A 151 9.80 -9.88 7.07
C HIS A 151 9.33 -9.06 5.86
N LEU A 152 9.34 -7.72 5.94
CA LEU A 152 9.02 -6.85 4.81
C LEU A 152 10.05 -6.95 3.68
N GLU A 153 11.34 -6.94 4.02
CA GLU A 153 12.47 -7.05 3.08
C GLU A 153 12.51 -8.41 2.37
N SER A 154 11.88 -9.44 2.95
CA SER A 154 11.77 -10.73 2.30
C SER A 154 10.89 -10.73 1.02
N HIS A 155 10.16 -9.64 0.76
CA HIS A 155 9.18 -9.52 -0.33
C HIS A 155 8.10 -10.63 -0.34
N ARG A 156 7.91 -11.29 0.80
CA ARG A 156 6.89 -12.34 1.00
C ARG A 156 5.68 -11.86 1.78
N ALA A 157 5.68 -10.61 2.21
CA ALA A 157 4.57 -10.02 2.95
C ALA A 157 3.30 -9.96 2.08
N VAL A 158 2.17 -10.39 2.63
CA VAL A 158 0.87 -10.41 1.95
C VAL A 158 -0.16 -9.69 2.80
N GLY A 159 -0.50 -8.45 2.40
CA GLY A 159 -1.36 -7.57 3.18
C GLY A 159 -0.57 -6.51 3.95
N LYS A 160 -1.07 -6.09 5.11
CA LYS A 160 -0.46 -5.07 5.96
C LYS A 160 0.24 -5.70 7.16
N CYS A 161 1.52 -5.36 7.35
CA CYS A 161 2.23 -5.59 8.59
C CYS A 161 1.93 -4.44 9.57
N VAL A 162 1.62 -4.79 10.82
CA VAL A 162 1.28 -3.82 11.88
C VAL A 162 2.27 -3.92 13.01
N LEU A 163 2.73 -2.78 13.51
CA LEU A 163 3.50 -2.68 14.76
C LEU A 163 2.60 -2.23 15.89
N GLN A 164 2.44 -3.08 16.90
CA GLN A 164 1.66 -2.79 18.09
C GLN A 164 2.52 -2.02 19.11
N VAL A 165 2.18 -0.74 19.32
CA VAL A 165 2.97 0.20 20.13
C VAL A 165 2.63 0.12 21.63
N ARG A 166 1.35 -0.11 21.96
CA ARG A 166 0.89 -0.24 23.36
C ARG A 166 0.83 -1.72 23.76
N LYS A 167 1.15 -2.00 25.01
CA LYS A 167 1.12 -3.36 25.57
C LYS A 167 -0.35 -3.76 25.81
N GLY A 168 -0.87 -4.57 24.91
CA GLY A 168 -2.17 -5.24 24.99
C GLY A 168 -2.07 -6.54 24.19
N GLU A 169 -2.99 -7.47 24.39
CA GLU A 169 -3.04 -8.67 23.55
C GLU A 169 -3.16 -8.23 22.08
N PRO A 170 -2.39 -8.81 21.14
CA PRO A 170 -2.61 -8.51 19.73
C PRO A 170 -4.06 -8.90 19.40
N PRO A 171 -4.81 -8.08 18.63
CA PRO A 171 -6.13 -8.48 18.19
C PRO A 171 -6.00 -9.87 17.57
N SER A 172 -6.70 -10.85 18.14
CA SER A 172 -6.56 -12.23 17.71
C SER A 172 -6.94 -12.29 16.23
N LEU A 173 -6.20 -13.04 15.43
CA LEU A 173 -6.50 -13.20 13.99
C LEU A 173 -7.85 -13.89 13.74
N ALA A 174 -8.61 -14.20 14.79
CA ALA A 174 -9.80 -15.04 14.77
C ALA A 174 -11.03 -14.46 15.49
N GLU A 175 -10.99 -13.32 16.17
CA GLU A 175 -12.15 -12.85 16.94
C GLU A 175 -12.51 -11.39 16.59
N GLU A 176 -13.42 -11.25 15.64
CA GLU A 176 -14.37 -10.15 15.65
C GLU A 176 -15.43 -10.46 16.71
N GLU A 177 -15.32 -9.99 17.95
CA GLU A 177 -16.47 -9.72 18.84
C GLU A 177 -16.17 -8.61 19.86
N GLU A 178 -17.25 -8.09 20.42
CA GLU A 178 -17.54 -6.73 20.90
C GLU A 178 -16.76 -6.21 22.13
N GLY A 179 -16.50 -4.89 22.12
CA GLY A 179 -16.71 -3.98 23.25
C GLY A 179 -15.79 -4.04 24.47
N GLU A 180 -14.93 -3.04 24.63
CA GLU A 180 -14.87 -2.17 25.84
C GLU A 180 -13.92 -0.98 25.60
N ASP A 181 -14.29 0.18 26.13
CA ASP A 181 -13.55 1.46 26.06
C ASP A 181 -12.34 1.43 27.03
N PRO A 182 -11.09 1.46 26.54
CA PRO A 182 -9.92 1.32 27.40
C PRO A 182 -9.38 2.69 27.84
N ASP A 183 -10.23 3.51 28.47
CA ASP A 183 -9.81 4.72 29.17
C ASP A 183 -9.73 4.44 30.68
N GLU A 184 -8.72 3.68 31.13
CA GLU A 184 -8.25 3.70 32.55
C GLU A 184 -6.88 2.99 32.78
N ASP A 185 -5.79 3.64 32.33
CA ASP A 185 -4.41 3.68 32.89
C ASP A 185 -3.42 4.03 31.76
N ASP A 186 -3.59 5.21 31.15
CA ASP A 186 -2.72 5.76 30.11
C ASP A 186 -1.44 6.38 30.71
N ARG A 187 -0.58 5.54 31.30
CA ARG A 187 0.82 5.90 31.49
C ARG A 187 1.62 5.43 30.29
N GLY A 188 1.45 6.17 29.19
CA GLY A 188 2.17 6.00 27.94
C GLY A 188 3.69 5.89 28.11
N VAL A 189 4.32 5.09 27.25
CA VAL A 189 5.78 4.98 27.13
C VAL A 189 6.28 6.18 26.32
N ASP A 190 7.14 7.03 26.89
CA ASP A 190 7.79 8.11 26.14
C ASP A 190 8.83 7.50 25.18
N LEU A 191 8.58 7.65 23.87
CA LEU A 191 9.45 7.14 22.80
C LEU A 191 10.87 7.73 22.86
N ARG A 192 11.09 8.85 23.55
CA ARG A 192 12.42 9.46 23.74
C ARG A 192 13.34 8.64 24.65
N ASP A 193 12.78 7.70 25.42
CA ASP A 193 13.51 6.91 26.41
C ASP A 193 14.02 5.56 25.88
N LEU A 194 13.78 5.24 24.61
CA LEU A 194 14.26 4.01 23.98
C LEU A 194 15.54 4.26 23.17
N VAL A 195 16.48 3.32 23.23
CA VAL A 195 17.73 3.32 22.45
C VAL A 195 17.91 1.95 21.81
N LEU A 196 18.41 1.94 20.57
CA LEU A 196 18.79 0.72 19.87
C LEU A 196 20.10 0.18 20.46
N ASP A 197 20.05 -0.99 21.10
CA ASP A 197 21.24 -1.75 21.44
C ASP A 197 21.83 -2.34 20.16
N LYS A 198 23.03 -1.89 19.79
CA LYS A 198 23.70 -2.30 18.56
C LYS A 198 24.21 -3.75 18.59
N ALA A 199 24.35 -4.36 19.76
CA ALA A 199 24.81 -5.74 19.89
C ALA A 199 23.68 -6.74 19.62
N THR A 200 22.47 -6.42 20.07
CA THR A 200 21.28 -7.28 19.94
C THR A 200 20.29 -6.79 18.88
N MET A 201 20.50 -5.58 18.36
CA MET A 201 19.58 -4.84 17.50
C MET A 201 18.17 -4.67 18.11
N ARG A 202 18.04 -4.68 19.43
CA ARG A 202 16.76 -4.48 20.13
C ARG A 202 16.64 -3.07 20.70
N LEU A 203 15.44 -2.49 20.67
CA LEU A 203 15.14 -1.26 21.40
C LEU A 203 14.99 -1.56 22.89
N VAL A 204 15.86 -0.97 23.70
CA VAL A 204 15.88 -1.07 25.16
C VAL A 204 15.65 0.29 25.80
N ARG A 205 15.06 0.30 27.00
CA ARG A 205 14.96 1.53 27.80
C ARG A 205 16.36 2.01 28.18
N ARG A 206 16.65 3.31 28.06
CA ARG A 206 17.95 3.89 28.47
C ARG A 206 18.38 3.49 29.87
N SER A 207 17.44 3.34 30.81
CA SER A 207 17.72 2.95 32.18
C SER A 207 18.22 1.51 32.35
N ALA A 208 18.08 0.66 31.33
CA ALA A 208 18.48 -0.75 31.36
C ALA A 208 19.89 -1.00 30.78
N MET A 209 20.55 0.03 30.24
CA MET A 209 21.96 -0.06 29.85
C MET A 209 22.83 0.13 31.10
N SER A 210 23.40 -0.96 31.64
CA SER A 210 24.42 -0.89 32.68
C SER A 210 25.61 -0.05 32.19
N PRO A 211 26.13 0.91 32.98
CA PRO A 211 27.33 1.63 32.63
C PRO A 211 28.52 0.73 32.95
N ASP A 212 28.89 -0.15 32.02
CA ASP A 212 30.03 -1.04 32.28
C ASP A 212 31.36 -0.38 31.89
N ALA A 213 32.23 -0.34 32.89
CA ALA A 213 33.68 -0.38 32.85
C ALA A 213 34.43 0.61 31.95
N GLY A 214 34.83 1.73 32.55
CA GLY A 214 35.90 2.61 32.03
C GLY A 214 36.66 3.30 33.16
N GLY A 215 37.16 2.52 34.12
CA GLY A 215 38.14 2.96 35.11
C GLY A 215 39.49 2.32 34.81
N GLY A 216 40.53 3.14 34.60
CA GLY A 216 41.91 2.73 34.35
C GLY A 216 42.60 3.61 33.33
#